data_AF-A0A496SRS6-F1
#
_entry.id   AF-A0A496SRS6-F1
#
_cell.length_a   1.000
_cell.length_b   1.000
_cell.length_c   1.000
_cell.angle_alpha   90.00
_cell.angle_beta   90.00
_cell.angle_gamma   90.00
#
_symmetry.space_group_name_H-M   'P 1'
#
loop_
_entity.id
_entity.type
_entity.pdbx_description
1 polymer ?
#
loop_
_entity_poly.entity_id
_entity_poly.type
_entity_poly.pdbx_seq_one_letter_code
_entity_poly.pdbx_strand_id
1 'polypeptide(L)' 'MRARLKFVDQQEIVPKLKEKFGYRNIMQVPQLEKVVINMGLGEAVQNPK' A
#
# COMPACT_ATOMS: atom_id res chain seq x y z
N MET A 1 -19.54 -3.93 -4.35
CA MET A 1 -18.58 -2.85 -4.68
C MET A 1 -17.16 -3.36 -4.48
N ARG A 2 -16.33 -3.37 -5.53
CA ARG A 2 -14.90 -3.74 -5.43
C ARG A 2 -14.08 -2.45 -5.22
N ALA A 3 -13.16 -2.43 -4.25
CA ALA A 3 -12.34 -1.24 -4.00
C ALA A 3 -11.41 -0.97 -5.20
N ARG A 4 -11.44 0.26 -5.75
CA ARG A 4 -10.67 0.66 -6.94
C ARG A 4 -9.19 0.31 -6.83
N LEU A 5 -8.58 0.60 -5.68
CA LEU A 5 -7.17 0.28 -5.41
C LEU A 5 -6.88 -1.23 -5.48
N LYS A 6 -7.73 -2.07 -4.87
CA LYS A 6 -7.58 -3.53 -4.92
C LYS A 6 -7.71 -4.09 -6.34
N PHE A 7 -8.54 -3.45 -7.17
CA PHE A 7 -8.71 -3.85 -8.57
C PHE A 7 -7.47 -3.51 -9.42
N VAL A 8 -6.96 -2.28 -9.30
CA VAL A 8 -5.74 -1.85 -9.99
C VAL A 8 -4.52 -2.67 -9.55
N ASP A 9 -4.42 -2.97 -8.25
CA ASP A 9 -3.34 -3.78 -7.69
C ASP A 9 -3.29 -5.19 -8.34
N GLN A 10 -4.43 -5.88 -8.36
CA GLN A 10 -4.52 -7.24 -8.89
C GLN A 10 -4.39 -7.32 -10.42
N GLN A 11 -4.94 -6.37 -11.17
CA GLN A 11 -4.99 -6.46 -12.64
C GLN A 11 -3.83 -5.78 -13.34
N GLU A 12 -3.23 -4.75 -12.74
CA GLU A 12 -2.18 -3.97 -13.39
C GLU A 12 -0.85 -4.07 -12.68
N ILE A 13 -0.81 -3.92 -11.36
CA ILE A 13 0.44 -3.79 -10.61
C ILE A 13 1.12 -5.16 -10.47
N VAL A 14 0.39 -6.20 -10.08
CA VAL A 14 0.94 -7.55 -9.86
C VAL A 14 1.57 -8.14 -11.14
N PRO A 15 0.93 -8.09 -12.33
CA PRO A 15 1.53 -8.58 -13.57
C PRO A 15 2.78 -7.79 -13.97
N LYS A 16 2.74 -6.45 -13.88
CA LYS A 16 3.87 -5.58 -14.21
C LYS A 16 5.08 -5.83 -13.31
N LEU A 17 4.85 -6.05 -12.01
CA LEU A 17 5.93 -6.38 -11.06
C LEU A 17 6.49 -7.78 -11.30
N LYS A 18 5.64 -8.75 -11.62
CA LYS A 18 6.07 -10.12 -11.96
C LYS A 18 6.98 -10.14 -13.19
N GLU A 19 6.60 -9.42 -14.23
CA GLU A 19 7.40 -9.32 -15.47
C GLU A 19 8.71 -8.56 -15.23
N LYS A 20 8.66 -7.40 -14.56
CA LYS A 20 9.83 -6.56 -14.29
C LYS A 20 10.91 -7.25 -13.46
N PHE A 21 10.51 -8.08 -12.50
CA PHE A 21 11.43 -8.70 -11.53
C PHE A 21 11.56 -10.23 -11.69
N GLY A 22 10.87 -10.82 -12.67
CA GLY A 22 10.98 -12.25 -12.99
C GLY A 22 10.49 -13.18 -11.88
N TYR A 23 9.50 -12.77 -11.07
CA TYR A 23 9.01 -13.60 -9.97
C TYR A 23 8.36 -14.89 -10.50
N ARG A 24 8.85 -16.04 -10.02
CA ARG A 24 8.32 -17.36 -10.43
C ARG A 24 6.97 -17.65 -9.78
N ASN A 25 6.77 -17.16 -8.56
CA ASN A 25 5.53 -17.34 -7.81
C ASN A 25 4.78 -16.01 -7.66
N ILE A 26 3.46 -16.03 -7.83
CA ILE A 26 2.58 -14.86 -7.70
C ILE A 26 2.61 -14.33 -6.26
N MET A 27 2.75 -15.22 -5.28
CA MET A 27 2.83 -14.85 -3.86
C MET A 27 4.14 -14.17 -3.47
N GLN A 28 5.15 -14.12 -4.37
CA GLN A 28 6.39 -13.38 -4.14
C GLN A 28 6.26 -11.89 -4.48
N VAL A 29 5.18 -11.49 -5.15
CA VAL A 29 4.95 -10.09 -5.48
C VAL A 29 4.63 -9.33 -4.18
N PRO A 30 5.36 -8.24 -3.88
CA PRO A 30 5.16 -7.49 -2.64
C PRO A 30 3.76 -6.88 -2.57
N GLN A 31 3.17 -6.84 -1.38
CA GLN A 31 1.84 -6.30 -1.11
C GLN A 31 1.88 -5.25 0.02
N LEU A 32 0.97 -4.28 -0.03
CA LEU A 32 0.83 -3.27 1.01
C LEU A 32 0.04 -3.85 2.20
N GLU A 33 0.73 -4.10 3.32
CA GLU A 33 0.10 -4.67 4.52
C GLU A 33 -0.64 -3.61 5.35
N LYS A 34 0.01 -2.49 5.64
CA LYS A 34 -0.59 -1.38 6.41
C LYS A 34 0.08 -0.05 6.09
N VAL A 35 -0.70 1.02 6.21
CA VAL A 35 -0.18 2.39 6.22
C VAL A 35 -0.38 2.94 7.62
N VAL A 36 0.72 3.23 8.32
CA VAL A 36 0.68 3.87 9.64
C VAL A 36 0.90 5.36 9.44
N ILE A 37 -0.11 6.16 9.75
CA ILE A 37 0.02 7.62 9.78
C ILE A 37 0.28 8.01 11.23
N ASN A 38 1.52 8.39 11.53
CA ASN A 38 1.87 8.98 12.82
C ASN A 38 1.80 10.50 12.68
N MET A 39 0.91 11.13 13.43
CA MET A 39 0.85 12.58 13.57
C MET A 39 1.39 12.91 14.96
N GLY A 40 2.62 13.39 15.04
CA GLY A 40 3.24 13.80 16.29
C GLY A 40 2.59 15.07 16.83
N LEU A 41 1.62 14.93 17.73
CA LEU A 41 0.89 16.04 18.35
C LEU A 41 1.60 16.63 19.57
N GLY A 42 2.93 16.53 19.67
CA GLY A 42 3.68 16.91 20.87
C GLY A 42 3.44 18.36 21.32
N GLU A 43 3.34 19.30 20.37
CA GLU A 43 3.08 20.72 20.64
C GLU A 43 1.60 21.09 20.46
N ALA A 44 0.86 20.35 19.63
CA ALA A 44 -0.57 20.59 19.34
C ALA A 44 -1.49 20.26 20.52
N VAL A 45 -1.02 19.52 21.53
CA VAL A 45 -1.75 19.27 22.79
C VAL A 45 -1.70 20.49 23.72
N GLN A 46 -0.68 21.34 23.64
CA GLN A 46 -0.48 22.45 24.61
C GLN A 46 -1.27 23.72 24.27
N ASN A 47 -1.79 23.85 23.04
CA ASN A 47 -2.71 24.95 22.70
C ASN A 47 -3.76 24.49 21.67
N PRO A 48 -4.83 23.81 22.12
CA PRO A 48 -6.04 23.64 21.33
C PRO A 48 -6.82 24.96 21.37
N LYS A 49 -6.46 25.93 20.52
CA LYS A 49 -7.23 27.16 20.37
C LYS A 49 -7.48 27.48 18.91
#